data_AF-L0HHF8-F1
#
_entry.id   AF-L0HHF8-F1
#
_cell.length_a   1.000
_cell.length_b   1.000
_cell.length_c   1.000
_cell.angle_alpha   90.00
_cell.angle_beta   90.00
_cell.angle_gamma   90.00
#
_symmetry.space_group_name_H-M   'P 1'
#
loop_
_entity.id
_entity.type
_entity.pdbx_description
1 polymer ?
#
loop_
_entity_poly.entity_id
_entity_poly.type
_entity_poly.pdbx_seq_one_letter_code
_entity_poly.pdbx_strand_id
1 'polypeptide(L)'
;MPGKQDCLQCGKCCEKWGWDQKGIPEDLVPWIAEGRSDILRHVGITFADGRHSTAENLAAADLPCVTRIDYWVSPKGKKLTHCPFFFRAGDGKVYCRIHMTKPAVCIGFTPWNEAIRDYALSCPACRNTVP
;
A
#
# COMPACT_ATOMS: atom_id res chain seq x y z
N MET A 1 -2.73 26.85 0.49
CA MET A 1 -2.00 25.62 0.08
C MET A 1 -1.87 24.77 1.33
N PRO A 2 -2.52 23.59 1.45
CA PRO A 2 -2.31 22.75 2.62
C PRO A 2 -0.82 22.38 2.66
N GLY A 3 -0.16 22.76 3.76
CA GLY A 3 1.28 22.64 3.91
C GLY A 3 1.72 21.19 3.72
N LYS A 4 2.77 20.99 2.93
CA LYS A 4 3.44 19.69 2.77
C LYS A 4 3.83 19.18 4.15
N GLN A 5 3.21 18.10 4.62
CA GLN A 5 3.57 17.45 5.87
C GLN A 5 4.47 16.26 5.57
N ASP A 6 5.69 16.28 6.12
CA ASP A 6 6.63 15.18 5.95
C ASP A 6 6.30 14.03 6.92
N CYS A 7 6.37 12.79 6.42
CA CYS A 7 6.05 11.60 7.20
C CYS A 7 7.07 11.38 8.32
N LEU A 8 6.63 11.46 9.58
CA LEU A 8 7.48 11.22 10.77
C LEU A 8 7.64 9.73 11.13
N GLN A 9 7.25 8.81 10.24
CA GLN A 9 7.37 7.36 10.47
C GLN A 9 6.70 6.83 11.74
N CYS A 10 5.63 7.50 12.21
CA CYS A 10 4.89 7.08 13.40
C CYS A 10 4.07 5.77 13.23
N GLY A 11 3.85 5.34 11.98
CA GLY A 11 3.15 4.11 11.64
C GLY A 11 1.63 4.13 11.74
N LYS A 12 1.04 5.19 12.30
CA LYS A 12 -0.41 5.31 12.53
C LYS A 12 -1.25 5.12 11.24
N CYS A 13 -0.93 5.86 10.18
CA CYS A 13 -1.60 5.71 8.89
C CYS A 13 -1.39 4.32 8.28
N CYS A 14 -0.16 3.78 8.33
CA CYS A 14 0.16 2.46 7.77
C CYS A 14 -0.58 1.32 8.48
N GLU A 15 -0.71 1.39 9.80
CA GLU A 15 -1.38 0.38 10.64
C GLU A 15 -2.88 0.37 10.37
N LYS A 16 -3.50 1.55 10.22
CA LYS A 16 -4.94 1.66 9.99
C LYS A 16 -5.34 1.39 8.54
N TRP A 17 -4.58 1.89 7.57
CA TRP A 17 -5.01 1.98 6.17
C TRP A 17 -4.04 1.34 5.17
N GLY A 18 -2.83 0.96 5.58
CA GLY A 18 -1.80 0.46 4.67
C GLY A 18 -2.10 -0.90 4.02
N TRP A 19 -3.28 -1.47 4.28
CA TRP A 19 -3.68 -2.81 3.84
C TRP A 19 -5.04 -2.91 3.15
N ASP A 20 -5.84 -1.85 3.12
CA ASP A 20 -7.19 -1.87 2.51
C ASP A 20 -7.31 -0.84 1.38
N GLN A 21 -6.18 -0.54 0.72
CA GLN A 21 -6.15 0.36 -0.43
C GLN A 21 -6.54 -0.36 -1.71
N LYS A 22 -7.28 0.31 -2.58
CA LYS A 22 -7.61 -0.20 -3.91
C LYS A 22 -6.34 -0.24 -4.76
N GLY A 23 -5.98 -1.40 -5.30
CA GLY A 23 -4.81 -1.52 -6.17
C GLY A 23 -5.06 -0.91 -7.55
N ILE A 24 -3.98 -0.46 -8.18
CA ILE A 24 -3.99 0.10 -9.53
C ILE A 24 -2.95 -0.64 -10.41
N PRO A 25 -3.20 -0.83 -11.72
CA PRO A 25 -2.28 -1.55 -12.60
C PRO A 25 -0.89 -0.91 -12.69
N GLU A 26 -0.81 0.42 -12.55
CA GLU A 26 0.43 1.20 -12.67
C GLU A 26 1.45 0.81 -11.60
N ASP A 27 1.01 0.36 -10.43
CA ASP A 27 1.89 -0.13 -9.36
C ASP A 27 2.55 -1.46 -9.73
N LEU A 28 1.87 -2.30 -10.52
CA LEU A 28 2.36 -3.63 -10.88
C LEU A 28 3.49 -3.56 -11.92
N VAL A 29 3.44 -2.56 -12.81
CA VAL A 29 4.42 -2.38 -13.90
C VAL A 29 5.87 -2.39 -13.40
N PRO A 30 6.30 -1.52 -12.47
CA PRO A 30 7.69 -1.53 -11.98
C PRO A 30 8.02 -2.83 -11.24
N TRP A 31 7.09 -3.40 -10.48
CA TRP A 31 7.34 -4.65 -9.74
C TRP A 31 7.54 -5.86 -10.66
N ILE A 32 6.78 -5.94 -11.75
CA ILE A 32 6.95 -6.97 -12.79
C ILE A 32 8.30 -6.76 -13.49
N ALA A 33 8.61 -5.53 -13.90
CA ALA A 33 9.86 -5.21 -14.61
C ALA A 33 11.12 -5.52 -13.77
N GLU A 34 11.06 -5.29 -12.46
CA GLU A 34 12.15 -5.54 -11.52
C GLU A 34 12.15 -6.98 -10.95
N GLY A 35 11.19 -7.84 -11.31
CA GLY A 35 11.09 -9.21 -10.80
C GLY A 35 10.81 -9.28 -9.28
N ARG A 36 10.03 -8.34 -8.74
CA ARG A 36 9.72 -8.21 -7.31
C ARG A 36 8.65 -9.20 -6.84
N SER A 37 8.92 -10.50 -7.01
CA SER A 37 8.04 -11.59 -6.55
C SER A 37 7.79 -11.53 -5.04
N ASP A 38 8.74 -10.95 -4.27
CA ASP A 38 8.57 -10.67 -2.84
C ASP A 38 7.37 -9.77 -2.53
N ILE A 39 7.05 -8.83 -3.44
CA ILE A 39 5.86 -7.97 -3.39
C ILE A 39 4.67 -8.63 -4.06
N LEU A 40 4.85 -9.09 -5.29
CA LEU A 40 3.78 -9.57 -6.16
C LEU A 40 3.00 -10.76 -5.59
N ARG A 41 3.65 -11.64 -4.81
CA ARG A 41 2.97 -12.73 -4.08
C ARG A 41 1.97 -12.25 -3.03
N HIS A 42 2.05 -10.99 -2.62
CA HIS A 42 1.12 -10.37 -1.68
C HIS A 42 0.05 -9.51 -2.36
N VAL A 43 -0.01 -9.51 -3.69
CA VAL A 43 -1.01 -8.77 -4.46
C VAL A 43 -2.02 -9.75 -5.03
N GLY A 44 -3.30 -9.58 -4.71
CA GLY A 44 -4.38 -10.36 -5.30
C GLY A 44 -4.81 -9.76 -6.62
N ILE A 45 -5.03 -10.59 -7.63
CA ILE A 45 -5.54 -10.17 -8.93
C ILE A 45 -6.72 -11.03 -9.36
N THR A 46 -7.66 -10.40 -10.05
CA THR A 46 -8.77 -11.06 -10.74
C THR A 46 -8.67 -10.76 -12.22
N PHE A 47 -8.82 -11.79 -13.05
CA PHE A 47 -8.82 -11.67 -14.50
C PHE A 47 -10.25 -11.48 -15.04
N ALA A 48 -10.36 -11.04 -16.29
CA ALA A 48 -11.64 -10.86 -16.98
C ALA A 48 -12.43 -12.17 -17.16
N ASP A 49 -11.75 -13.32 -17.15
CA ASP A 49 -12.35 -14.65 -17.18
C ASP A 49 -12.89 -15.13 -15.82
N GLY A 50 -12.77 -14.31 -14.76
CA GLY A 50 -13.19 -14.62 -13.40
C GLY A 50 -12.17 -15.45 -12.60
N ARG A 51 -11.02 -15.79 -13.18
CA ARG A 51 -9.93 -16.48 -12.45
C ARG A 51 -9.29 -15.53 -11.45
N HIS A 52 -8.94 -16.06 -10.29
CA HIS A 52 -8.26 -15.34 -9.22
C HIS A 52 -6.89 -15.96 -8.95
N SER A 53 -5.86 -15.12 -8.75
CA SER A 53 -4.52 -15.57 -8.35
C SER A 53 -3.75 -14.45 -7.65
N THR A 54 -2.52 -14.73 -7.22
CA THR A 54 -1.58 -13.67 -6.83
C THR A 54 -0.85 -13.14 -8.06
N ALA A 55 -0.31 -11.93 -7.99
CA ALA A 55 0.46 -11.36 -9.09
C ALA A 55 1.88 -11.96 -9.24
N GLU A 56 2.25 -12.97 -8.43
CA GLU A 56 3.62 -13.52 -8.37
C GLU A 56 4.17 -13.98 -9.73
N ASN A 57 3.29 -14.52 -10.57
CA ASN A 57 3.62 -15.01 -11.92
C ASN A 57 2.94 -14.18 -13.02
N LEU A 58 2.53 -12.96 -12.71
CA LEU A 58 1.87 -12.08 -13.67
C LEU A 58 2.90 -11.50 -14.65
N ALA A 59 2.68 -11.68 -15.96
CA ALA A 59 3.48 -11.01 -16.97
C ALA A 59 2.86 -9.65 -17.35
N ALA A 60 3.69 -8.73 -17.87
CA ALA A 60 3.19 -7.43 -18.35
C ALA A 60 2.12 -7.58 -19.45
N ALA A 61 2.20 -8.63 -20.26
CA ALA A 61 1.22 -8.96 -21.30
C ALA A 61 -0.16 -9.35 -20.74
N ASP A 62 -0.24 -9.78 -19.49
CA ASP A 62 -1.50 -10.18 -18.84
C ASP A 62 -2.24 -8.99 -18.21
N LEU A 63 -1.57 -7.85 -18.00
CA LEU A 63 -2.15 -6.66 -17.36
C LEU A 63 -3.48 -6.19 -17.99
N PRO A 64 -3.65 -6.17 -19.33
CA PRO A 64 -4.92 -5.79 -19.95
C PRO A 64 -6.09 -6.71 -19.56
N CYS A 65 -5.82 -7.94 -19.12
CA CYS A 65 -6.83 -8.90 -18.69
C CYS A 65 -7.15 -8.80 -17.19
N VAL A 66 -6.43 -7.98 -16.41
CA VAL A 66 -6.66 -7.81 -14.97
C VAL A 66 -7.79 -6.80 -14.74
N THR A 67 -8.86 -7.24 -14.08
CA THR A 67 -10.06 -6.43 -13.80
C THR A 67 -10.10 -5.89 -12.36
N ARG A 68 -9.38 -6.54 -11.44
CA ARG A 68 -9.34 -6.14 -10.02
C ARG A 68 -7.99 -6.45 -9.42
N ILE A 69 -7.51 -5.54 -8.59
CA ILE A 69 -6.25 -5.65 -7.83
C ILE A 69 -6.57 -5.38 -6.36
N ASP A 70 -6.22 -6.32 -5.49
CA ASP A 70 -6.41 -6.23 -4.04
C ASP A 70 -5.06 -6.23 -3.31
N TYR A 71 -4.77 -5.14 -2.61
CA TYR A 71 -3.73 -5.09 -1.59
C TYR A 71 -4.34 -5.37 -0.21
N TRP A 72 -3.69 -6.07 0.72
CA TRP A 72 -2.68 -7.11 0.52
C TRP A 72 -3.31 -8.49 0.77
N VAL A 73 -2.78 -9.51 0.13
CA VAL A 73 -3.15 -10.90 0.35
C VAL A 73 -1.98 -11.72 0.91
N SER A 74 -2.27 -12.81 1.58
CA SER A 74 -1.29 -13.86 1.86
C SER A 74 -0.83 -14.49 0.53
N PRO A 75 0.33 -15.18 0.50
CA PRO A 75 0.76 -15.93 -0.69
C PRO A 75 -0.25 -16.97 -1.19
N LYS A 76 -1.23 -17.35 -0.34
CA LYS A 76 -2.34 -18.25 -0.70
C LYS A 76 -3.59 -17.50 -1.23
N GLY A 77 -3.49 -16.19 -1.46
CA GLY A 77 -4.59 -15.35 -1.97
C GLY A 77 -5.61 -14.85 -0.93
N LYS A 78 -5.50 -15.25 0.35
CA LYS A 78 -6.41 -14.75 1.40
C LYS A 78 -6.11 -13.30 1.75
N LYS A 79 -7.12 -12.42 1.75
CA LYS A 79 -7.01 -11.01 2.17
C LYS A 79 -6.42 -10.88 3.59
N LEU A 80 -5.45 -9.99 3.74
CA LEU A 80 -4.83 -9.64 5.02
C LEU A 80 -5.54 -8.43 5.63
N THR A 81 -5.54 -8.37 6.95
CA THR A 81 -6.02 -7.22 7.75
C THR A 81 -4.87 -6.33 8.24
N HIS A 82 -3.68 -6.50 7.66
CA HIS A 82 -2.48 -5.74 7.96
C HIS A 82 -1.55 -5.72 6.75
N CYS A 83 -0.63 -4.75 6.71
CA CYS A 83 0.36 -4.66 5.63
C CYS A 83 1.51 -5.65 5.91
N PRO A 84 1.87 -6.56 4.99
CA PRO A 84 2.96 -7.52 5.20
C PRO A 84 4.35 -6.86 5.20
N PHE A 85 4.47 -5.63 4.69
CA PHE A 85 5.71 -4.86 4.67
C PHE A 85 5.84 -3.87 5.83
N PHE A 86 4.85 -3.86 6.73
CA PHE A 86 4.89 -3.06 7.94
C PHE A 86 5.87 -3.67 8.94
N PHE A 87 6.81 -2.86 9.42
CA PHE A 87 7.76 -3.26 10.45
C PHE A 87 7.83 -2.18 11.53
N ARG A 88 7.52 -2.55 12.77
CA ARG A 88 7.73 -1.69 13.94
C ARG A 88 9.08 -2.02 14.55
N ALA A 89 9.96 -1.03 14.58
CA ALA A 89 11.27 -1.16 15.20
C ALA A 89 11.19 -0.89 16.72
N GLY A 90 12.20 -1.36 17.45
CA GLY A 90 12.29 -1.21 18.91
C GLY A 90 12.49 0.24 19.39
N ASP A 91 12.82 1.16 18.48
CA ASP A 91 12.95 2.60 18.74
C ASP A 91 11.61 3.36 18.69
N GLY A 92 10.50 2.64 18.51
CA GLY A 92 9.15 3.21 18.40
C GLY A 92 8.80 3.73 17.00
N LYS A 93 9.72 3.66 16.03
CA LYS A 93 9.45 4.03 14.63
C LYS A 93 8.89 2.86 13.83
N VAL A 94 8.22 3.21 12.73
CA VAL A 94 7.74 2.25 11.75
C VAL A 94 8.47 2.42 10.42
N TYR A 95 8.86 1.29 9.85
CA TYR A 95 9.54 1.18 8.58
C TYR A 95 8.70 0.36 7.62
N CYS A 96 8.69 0.81 6.37
CA CYS A 96 8.10 0.06 5.27
C CYS A 96 9.24 -0.69 4.58
N ARG A 97 9.17 -2.02 4.54
CA ARG A 97 10.23 -2.84 3.91
C ARG A 97 10.37 -2.61 2.40
N ILE A 98 9.31 -2.11 1.76
CA ILE A 98 9.28 -1.76 0.35
C ILE A 98 9.37 -0.25 0.14
N HIS A 99 10.04 0.48 1.04
CA HIS A 99 9.95 1.95 1.08
C HIS A 99 10.26 2.61 -0.27
N MET A 100 11.27 2.12 -0.97
CA MET A 100 11.73 2.65 -2.26
C MET A 100 10.80 2.30 -3.43
N THR A 101 10.02 1.23 -3.29
CA THR A 101 9.13 0.70 -4.34
C THR A 101 7.69 0.63 -3.84
N LYS A 102 7.28 1.59 -3.00
CA LYS A 102 5.92 1.64 -2.47
C LYS A 102 4.92 1.83 -3.61
N PRO A 103 3.72 1.25 -3.50
CA PRO A 103 2.66 1.56 -4.44
C PRO A 103 2.31 3.05 -4.38
N ALA A 104 2.01 3.63 -5.53
CA ALA A 104 1.62 5.02 -5.69
C ALA A 104 0.42 5.38 -4.80
N VAL A 105 -0.52 4.44 -4.59
CA VAL A 105 -1.64 4.65 -3.66
C VAL A 105 -1.17 4.91 -2.23
N CYS A 106 -0.10 4.25 -1.77
CA CYS A 106 0.47 4.51 -0.44
C CYS A 106 1.30 5.79 -0.36
N ILE A 107 1.84 6.28 -1.49
CA ILE A 107 2.57 7.55 -1.56
C ILE A 107 1.59 8.73 -1.60
N GLY A 108 0.53 8.61 -2.40
CA GLY A 108 -0.51 9.62 -2.56
C GLY A 108 -1.48 9.69 -1.38
N PHE A 109 -1.65 8.59 -0.63
CA PHE A 109 -2.53 8.57 0.54
C PHE A 109 -2.06 9.55 1.61
N THR A 110 -2.82 10.62 1.75
CA THR A 110 -2.57 11.72 2.66
C THR A 110 -3.81 11.88 3.52
N PRO A 111 -3.91 11.20 4.68
CA PRO A 111 -5.14 11.16 5.47
C PRO A 111 -5.63 12.54 5.93
N TRP A 112 -4.76 13.56 5.94
CA TRP A 112 -5.10 14.96 6.20
C TRP A 112 -5.69 15.69 4.97
N ASN A 113 -5.33 15.32 3.74
CA ASN A 113 -5.90 15.90 2.52
C ASN A 113 -7.30 15.34 2.23
N GLU A 114 -7.60 14.11 2.68
CA GLU A 114 -8.92 13.49 2.51
C GLU A 114 -9.97 13.98 3.52
N ALA A 115 -9.68 15.07 4.26
CA ALA A 115 -10.57 15.65 5.26
C ALA A 115 -11.04 14.66 6.35
N ILE A 116 -10.28 13.59 6.59
CA ILE A 116 -10.52 12.60 7.65
C ILE A 116 -10.13 13.23 9.00
N ARG A 117 -11.00 14.09 9.52
CA ARG A 117 -10.78 14.89 10.74
C ARG A 117 -10.43 14.04 11.96
N ASP A 118 -11.04 12.86 12.09
CA ASP A 118 -10.82 11.94 13.21
C ASP A 118 -9.37 11.45 13.33
N TYR A 119 -8.55 11.56 12.27
CA TYR A 119 -7.18 11.03 12.26
C TYR A 119 -6.08 12.08 12.20
N ALA A 120 -6.40 13.31 11.78
CA ALA A 120 -5.45 14.44 11.81
C ALA A 120 -4.90 14.70 13.23
N LEU A 121 -5.60 14.26 14.28
CA LEU A 121 -5.14 14.40 15.67
C LEU A 121 -4.27 13.22 16.17
N SER A 122 -4.33 12.06 15.51
CA SER A 122 -3.59 10.85 15.92
C SER A 122 -2.23 10.69 15.23
N CYS A 123 -2.03 11.34 14.09
CA CYS A 123 -0.74 11.44 13.44
C CYS A 123 0.06 12.61 14.04
N PRO A 124 1.25 12.40 14.63
CA PRO A 124 2.05 13.50 15.19
C PRO A 124 2.42 14.57 14.16
N ALA A 125 2.63 14.16 12.89
CA ALA A 125 2.92 15.11 11.81
C ALA A 125 1.76 16.08 11.58
N CYS A 126 0.53 15.58 11.65
CA CYS A 126 -0.68 16.38 11.51
C CYS A 126 -0.98 17.18 12.78
N ARG A 127 -0.96 16.54 13.95
CA ARG A 127 -1.28 17.16 15.24
C ARG A 127 -0.40 18.37 15.54
N ASN A 128 0.90 18.27 15.26
CA ASN A 128 1.85 19.33 15.61
C ASN A 128 1.93 20.47 14.57
N THR A 129 1.17 20.38 13.46
CA THR A 129 1.15 21.39 12.39
C THR A 129 -0.22 22.05 12.20
N VAL A 130 -1.25 21.59 12.92
CA VAL A 130 -2.52 22.31 13.07
C VAL A 130 -2.31 23.43 14.10
N PRO A 131 -2.65 24.70 13.78
CA PRO A 131 -2.55 25.83 14.71
C PRO A 131 -3.35 25.63 16.01
#